data_AF-A0A3D0QGC9-F1
#
_entry.id   AF-A0A3D0QGC9-F1
#
_cell.length_a   1.000
_cell.length_b   1.000
_cell.length_c   1.000
_cell.angle_alpha   90.00
_cell.angle_beta   90.00
_cell.angle_gamma   90.00
#
_symmetry.space_group_name_H-M   'P 1'
#
loop_
_entity.id
_entity.type
_entity.pdbx_description
1 polymer ?
#
loop_
_entity_poly.entity_id
_entity_poly.type
_entity_poly.pdbx_seq_one_letter_code
_entity_poly.pdbx_strand_id
1 'polypeptide(L)' 'MERFWKYVKKRCLYSRYYPSFDEFKKAISDCIQQAPVLHKAELNSLLSLRFQTFESIAA' A
#
# COMPACT_ATOMS: atom_id res chain seq x y z
N MET A 1 3.18 6.36 5.97
CA MET A 1 2.84 6.88 4.62
C MET A 1 3.60 6.17 3.49
N GLU A 2 4.93 6.04 3.54
CA GLU A 2 5.73 5.53 2.41
C GLU A 2 5.48 4.06 2.01
N ARG A 3 5.20 3.17 2.99
CA ARG A 3 4.86 1.75 2.74
C ARG A 3 3.63 1.58 1.87
N PHE A 4 2.58 2.35 2.14
CA PHE A 4 1.35 2.31 1.36
C PHE A 4 1.59 2.84 -0.06
N TRP A 5 2.40 3.89 -0.21
CA TRP A 5 2.74 4.43 -1.52
C TRP A 5 3.55 3.46 -2.40
N LYS A 6 4.46 2.67 -1.80
CA LYS A 6 5.15 1.57 -2.51
C LYS A 6 4.17 0.50 -3.00
N TYR A 7 3.16 0.16 -2.21
CA TYR A 7 2.12 -0.79 -2.59
C TYR A 7 1.26 -0.26 -3.75
N VAL A 8 0.76 0.97 -3.65
CA VAL A 8 -0.04 1.62 -4.72
C VAL A 8 0.76 1.71 -6.02
N LYS A 9 2.04 2.11 -5.95
CA LYS A 9 2.93 2.13 -7.11
C LYS A 9 3.07 0.75 -7.74
N LYS A 10 3.32 -0.29 -6.95
CA LYS A 10 3.50 -1.66 -7.46
C LYS A 10 2.23 -2.23 -8.10
N ARG A 11 1.05 -1.95 -7.53
CA ARG A 11 -0.23 -2.49 -7.99
C ARG A 11 -0.80 -1.74 -9.18
N CYS A 12 -0.78 -0.42 -9.13
CA CYS A 12 -1.51 0.41 -10.08
C CYS A 12 -0.62 1.22 -11.03
N LEU A 13 0.65 1.47 -10.70
CA LEU A 13 1.54 2.30 -11.53
C LEU A 13 2.70 1.51 -12.17
N TYR A 14 2.93 0.27 -11.77
CA TYR A 14 4.02 -0.54 -12.30
C TYR A 14 3.69 -1.02 -13.71
N SER A 15 4.50 -0.61 -14.68
CA SER A 15 4.39 -1.01 -16.09
C SER A 15 3.04 -0.64 -16.75
N ARG A 16 2.34 0.37 -16.23
CA ARG A 16 1.12 0.92 -16.85
C ARG A 16 1.33 2.35 -17.30
N TYR A 17 1.10 2.58 -18.58
CA TYR A 17 1.06 3.92 -19.16
C TYR A 17 -0.37 4.46 -19.07
N TYR A 18 -0.52 5.67 -18.53
CA TYR A 18 -1.79 6.39 -18.47
C TYR A 18 -1.72 7.57 -19.43
N PRO A 19 -2.47 7.55 -20.55
CA PRO A 19 -2.48 8.63 -21.53
C PRO A 19 -3.07 9.95 -21.01
N SER A 20 -3.84 9.92 -19.93
CA SER A 20 -4.46 11.11 -19.34
C SER A 20 -4.29 11.18 -17.83
N PHE A 21 -4.16 12.41 -17.31
CA PHE A 21 -4.09 12.65 -15.86
C PHE A 21 -5.35 12.13 -15.13
N ASP A 22 -6.51 12.21 -15.77
CA ASP A 22 -7.76 11.69 -15.21
C ASP A 22 -7.70 10.18 -15.01
N GLU A 23 -7.20 9.43 -16.00
CA GLU A 23 -7.01 7.98 -15.89
C GLU A 23 -6.00 7.60 -14.83
N PHE A 24 -4.90 8.35 -14.70
CA PHE A 24 -3.93 8.17 -13.62
C PHE A 24 -4.58 8.35 -12.24
N LYS A 25 -5.38 9.41 -12.09
CA LYS A 25 -6.07 9.73 -10.84
C LYS A 25 -7.12 8.67 -10.51
N LYS A 26 -7.87 8.22 -11.52
CA LYS A 26 -8.89 7.18 -11.41
C LYS A 26 -8.29 5.84 -11.04
N ALA A 27 -7.17 5.45 -11.65
CA ALA A 27 -6.44 4.23 -11.29
C ALA A 27 -5.97 4.24 -9.84
N ILE A 28 -5.51 5.39 -9.32
CA ILE A 28 -5.13 5.51 -7.89
C ILE A 28 -6.38 5.42 -7.01
N SER A 29 -7.45 6.13 -7.34
CA SER A 29 -8.71 6.08 -6.59
C SER A 29 -9.29 4.67 -6.54
N ASP A 30 -9.33 3.98 -7.67
CA ASP A 30 -9.79 2.59 -7.79
C ASP A 30 -8.89 1.66 -6.97
N CYS A 31 -7.56 1.85 -7.00
CA CYS A 31 -6.62 1.09 -6.15
C CYS A 31 -6.97 1.24 -4.66
N ILE A 32 -7.30 2.46 -4.22
CA ILE A 32 -7.62 2.78 -2.83
C ILE A 32 -9.03 2.28 -2.45
N GLN A 33 -10.00 2.33 -3.36
CA GLN A 33 -11.35 1.83 -3.12
C GLN A 33 -11.43 0.30 -3.14
N GLN A 34 -10.64 -0.36 -3.99
CA GLN A 34 -10.59 -1.82 -4.07
C GLN A 34 -9.68 -2.46 -3.01
N ALA A 35 -8.71 -1.71 -2.48
CA ALA A 35 -7.85 -2.12 -1.36
C ALA A 35 -8.61 -2.82 -0.21
N PRO A 36 -9.69 -2.27 0.36
CA PRO A 36 -10.43 -2.91 1.45
C PRO A 36 -11.24 -4.16 1.04
N VAL A 37 -11.55 -4.34 -0.25
CA VAL A 37 -12.42 -5.42 -0.75
C VAL A 37 -11.61 -6.62 -1.26
N LEU A 38 -10.54 -6.39 -2.01
CA LEU A 38 -9.71 -7.44 -2.63
C LEU A 38 -8.47 -7.82 -1.80
N HIS A 39 -7.95 -6.89 -0.99
CA HIS A 39 -6.64 -7.05 -0.35
C HIS A 39 -6.66 -6.79 1.16
N LYS A 40 -7.82 -6.95 1.82
CA LYS A 40 -7.97 -6.70 3.26
C LYS A 40 -6.91 -7.46 4.11
N ALA A 41 -6.59 -8.70 3.74
CA ALA A 41 -5.55 -9.49 4.40
C ALA A 41 -4.12 -8.97 4.14
N GLU A 42 -3.79 -8.64 2.89
CA GLU A 42 -2.49 -8.04 2.54
C GLU A 42 -2.31 -6.67 3.17
N LEU A 43 -3.35 -5.83 3.17
CA LEU A 43 -3.35 -4.52 3.80
C LEU A 43 -3.22 -4.62 5.31
N ASN A 44 -3.94 -5.53 5.95
CA ASN A 44 -3.76 -5.80 7.37
C ASN A 44 -2.34 -6.29 7.66
N SER A 45 -1.73 -7.10 6.81
CA SER A 45 -0.32 -7.49 6.99
C SER A 45 0.65 -6.31 6.78
N LEU A 46 0.43 -5.46 5.76
CA LEU A 46 1.27 -4.31 5.41
C LEU A 46 1.19 -3.19 6.45
N LEU A 47 -0.01 -2.97 6.99
CA LEU A 47 -0.33 -2.01 8.04
C LEU A 47 -0.13 -2.60 9.44
N SER A 48 0.00 -3.92 9.59
CA SER A 48 0.44 -4.50 10.86
C SER A 48 1.87 -4.03 11.10
N LEU A 49 2.00 -3.22 12.13
CA LEU A 49 3.28 -2.75 12.59
C LEU A 49 3.95 -3.94 13.27
N ARG A 50 4.85 -4.61 12.53
CA ARG A 50 5.79 -5.57 13.12
C ARG A 50 6.82 -4.80 13.92
N PHE A 51 6.40 -4.23 15.04
CA PHE A 51 7.33 -3.66 16.00
C PHE A 51 8.02 -4.82 16.69
N GLN A 52 9.34 -4.84 16.57
CA GLN A 52 10.19 -5.75 17.31
C GLN A 52 10.37 -5.13 18.69
N THR A 53 9.86 -5.77 19.73
CA THR A 53 10.11 -5.36 21.11
C THR A 53 11.50 -5.82 21.49
N PHE A 54 12.41 -4.88 21.75
CA PHE A 54 13.70 -5.19 22.35
C PHE A 54 13.49 -5.28 23.85
N GLU A 55 13.76 -6.44 24.44
CA GLU A 55 13.83 -6.54 25.89
C GLU A 55 15.00 -5.69 26.37
N SER A 56 14.70 -4.80 27.32
CA SER A 56 15.69 -4.01 28.03
C SER A 56 16.59 -4.97 28.80
N ILE A 57 17.81 -5.22 28.33
CA ILE A 57 18.82 -5.92 29.11
C ILE A 57 19.25 -4.97 30.22
N ALA A 58 18.58 -5.05 31.37
CA ALA A 58 19.08 -4.53 32.62
C ALA A 58 20.07 -5.56 33.17
N ALA A 59 21.36 -5.31 32.92
CA ALA A 59 22.48 -6.01 33.55
C ALA A 59 23.47 -4.95 34.04
#